data_AF-A0A241Q0X3-F1
#
_entry.id   AF-A0A241Q0X3-F1
#
_cell.length_a   1.000
_cell.length_b   1.000
_cell.length_c   1.000
_cell.angle_alpha   90.00
_cell.angle_beta   90.00
_cell.angle_gamma   90.00
#
_symmetry.space_group_name_H-M   'P 1'
#
loop_
_entity.id
_entity.type
_entity.pdbx_description
1 polymer ?
#
loop_
_entity_poly.entity_id
_entity_poly.type
_entity_poly.pdbx_seq_one_letter_code
_entity_poly.pdbx_strand_id
1 'polypeptide(L)' 'MMLEFDNYLFDKDKFLLSVLNGDVYKTQYIISEVINNKGFLTVSNKFNYKLSKEFIIDNLDILRDRGIVRVRIKKGD' A
#
# COMPACT_ATOMS: atom_id res chain seq x y z
N MET A 1 8.94 11.11 -0.06
CA MET A 1 8.94 11.51 1.36
C MET A 1 9.16 10.27 2.20
N MET A 2 10.12 10.29 3.12
CA MET A 2 10.37 9.16 4.03
C MET A 2 9.48 9.26 5.27
N LEU A 3 8.86 8.14 5.65
CA LEU A 3 8.11 7.98 6.89
C LEU A 3 8.84 6.96 7.77
N GLU A 4 8.87 7.20 9.08
CA GLU A 4 9.50 6.28 10.03
C GLU A 4 8.42 5.60 10.88
N PHE A 5 8.51 4.27 10.98
CA PHE A 5 7.63 3.45 11.82
C PHE A 5 8.51 2.48 12.61
N ASP A 6 8.78 2.80 13.88
CA ASP A 6 9.74 2.07 14.72
C ASP A 6 11.10 1.87 14.03
N ASN A 7 11.39 0.64 13.60
CA ASN A 7 12.62 0.25 12.93
C ASN A 7 12.47 0.19 11.40
N TYR A 8 11.37 0.70 10.84
CA TYR A 8 11.12 0.73 9.40
C TYR A 8 11.22 2.14 8.84
N LEU A 9 11.98 2.26 7.74
CA LEU A 9 12.00 3.43 6.87
C LEU A 9 11.14 3.13 5.64
N PHE A 10 10.08 3.90 5.48
CA PHE A 10 9.09 3.74 4.42
C PHE A 10 9.17 4.90 3.42
N ASP A 11 9.41 4.59 2.15
CA ASP A 11 9.46 5.56 1.07
C ASP A 11 8.05 5.76 0.46
N LYS A 12 7.36 6.82 0.91
CA LYS A 12 5.99 7.12 0.46
C LYS A 12 5.91 7.40 -1.04
N ASP A 13 6.92 8.01 -1.65
CA ASP A 13 6.82 8.41 -3.06
C ASP A 13 6.97 7.18 -3.96
N LYS A 14 7.90 6.28 -3.62
CA LYS A 14 7.98 4.97 -4.28
C LYS A 14 6.74 4.12 -4.07
N PHE A 15 6.17 4.15 -2.88
CA PHE A 15 4.91 3.47 -2.62
C PHE A 15 3.78 3.99 -3.51
N LEU A 16 3.61 5.32 -3.60
CA LEU A 16 2.60 5.94 -4.46
C LEU A 16 2.84 5.59 -5.94
N LEU A 17 4.08 5.67 -6.41
CA LEU A 17 4.43 5.28 -7.78
C LEU A 17 4.12 3.80 -8.05
N SER A 18 4.40 2.92 -7.09
CA SER A 18 4.09 1.50 -7.17
C SER A 18 2.58 1.24 -7.28
N VAL A 19 1.76 1.90 -6.45
CA VAL A 19 0.30 1.81 -6.54
C VAL A 19 -0.21 2.35 -7.88
N LEU A 20 0.33 3.48 -8.36
CA LEU A 20 -0.01 4.03 -9.68
C LEU A 20 0.35 3.09 -10.84
N ASN A 21 1.39 2.27 -10.67
CA ASN A 21 1.81 1.25 -11.63
C ASN A 21 1.01 -0.07 -11.52
N GLY A 22 -0.01 -0.12 -10.66
CA GLY A 22 -0.93 -1.25 -10.55
C GLY A 22 -0.56 -2.27 -9.47
N ASP A 23 0.41 -1.97 -8.61
CA ASP A 23 0.77 -2.88 -7.53
C ASP A 23 -0.27 -2.86 -6.41
N VAL A 24 -0.67 -4.06 -5.96
CA VAL A 24 -1.70 -4.22 -4.93
C VAL A 24 -1.06 -4.72 -3.64
N TYR A 25 -1.34 -4.02 -2.55
CA TYR A 25 -0.95 -4.37 -1.19
C TYR A 25 -2.18 -4.74 -0.38
N LYS A 26 -2.01 -5.58 0.65
CA LYS A 26 -3.07 -5.90 1.62
C LYS A 26 -3.58 -4.62 2.25
N THR A 27 -4.87 -4.38 2.06
CA THR A 27 -5.50 -3.13 2.42
C THR A 27 -7.01 -3.32 2.51
N GLN A 28 -7.73 -2.32 3.02
CA GLN A 28 -9.17 -2.32 2.93
C GLN A 28 -9.59 -2.07 1.49
N TYR A 29 -10.42 -2.96 0.97
CA TYR A 29 -10.91 -2.96 -0.39
C TYR A 29 -12.43 -2.83 -0.42
N ILE A 30 -12.94 -1.94 -1.28
CA ILE A 30 -14.37 -1.67 -1.44
C ILE A 30 -14.71 -1.83 -2.92
N ILE A 31 -15.69 -2.68 -3.20
CA ILE A 31 -16.31 -2.82 -4.53
C ILE A 31 -17.64 -2.09 -4.50
N SER A 32 -17.94 -1.34 -5.56
CA SER A 32 -19.30 -0.89 -5.84
C SER A 32 -19.72 -1.26 -7.25
N GLU A 33 -20.97 -1.65 -7.38
CA GLU A 33 -21.59 -2.02 -8.64
C GLU A 33 -22.85 -1.17 -8.83
N VAL A 34 -22.96 -0.52 -9.99
CA VAL A 34 -24.10 0.33 -10.34
C VAL A 34 -24.57 -0.05 -11.73
N ILE A 35 -25.83 -0.45 -11.85
CA ILE A 35 -26.50 -0.67 -13.13
C ILE A 35 -27.37 0.56 -13.42
N ASN A 36 -27.14 1.23 -14.54
CA ASN A 36 -27.98 2.35 -14.93
C ASN A 36 -29.28 1.90 -15.62
N ASN A 37 -30.21 2.83 -15.83
CA ASN A 37 -31.51 2.55 -16.46
C ASN A 37 -31.44 2.09 -17.93
N LYS A 38 -30.26 2.11 -18.56
CA LYS A 38 -30.00 1.57 -19.89
C LYS A 38 -29.35 0.19 -19.85
N GLY A 39 -29.19 -0.41 -18.66
CA GLY A 39 -28.60 -1.73 -18.47
C GLY A 39 -27.07 -1.77 -18.49
N PHE A 40 -26.38 -0.63 -18.45
CA PHE A 40 -24.91 -0.63 -18.34
C PHE A 40 -24.48 -0.89 -16.90
N LEU A 41 -23.67 -1.93 -16.70
CA LEU A 41 -22.99 -2.23 -15.44
C LEU A 41 -21.69 -1.41 -15.34
N THR A 42 -21.58 -0.62 -14.28
CA THR A 42 -20.32 0.02 -13.86
C THR A 42 -19.84 -0.65 -12.60
N VAL A 43 -18.62 -1.19 -12.64
CA VAL A 43 -17.92 -1.73 -11.46
C VAL A 43 -16.80 -0.77 -11.08
N SER A 44 -16.73 -0.37 -9.83
CA SER A 44 -15.65 0.46 -9.31
C SER A 44 -14.99 -0.19 -8.10
N ASN A 45 -13.66 -0.08 -8.06
CA ASN A 45 -12.81 -0.71 -7.08
C ASN A 45 -12.00 0.37 -6.36
N LYS A 46 -12.10 0.44 -5.04
CA LYS A 46 -11.36 1.41 -4.22
C LYS A 46 -10.48 0.69 -3.19
N PHE A 47 -9.19 1.01 -3.20
CA PHE A 47 -8.21 0.54 -2.23
C PHE A 47 -7.86 1.68 -1.26
N ASN A 48 -7.97 1.43 0.06
CA ASN A 48 -7.72 2.44 1.10
C ASN A 48 -6.49 2.10 1.95
N TYR A 49 -5.33 2.60 1.55
CA TYR A 49 -4.07 2.34 2.26
C TYR A 49 -3.92 3.20 3.52
N LYS A 50 -3.99 2.57 4.69
CA LYS A 50 -3.58 3.16 5.96
C LYS A 50 -2.11 2.80 6.21
N LEU A 51 -1.21 3.77 6.05
CA LEU A 51 0.21 3.56 6.32
C LEU A 51 0.43 3.46 7.84
N SER A 52 0.79 2.26 8.30
CA SER A 52 1.11 1.97 9.70
C SER A 52 2.16 0.87 9.77
N LYS A 53 2.67 0.59 10.98
CA LYS A 53 3.57 -0.54 11.21
C LYS A 53 2.94 -1.87 10.81
N GLU A 54 1.67 -2.07 11.14
CA GLU A 54 0.91 -3.29 10.82
C GLU A 54 0.83 -3.47 9.31
N PHE A 55 0.49 -2.41 8.57
CA PHE A 55 0.50 -2.43 7.11
C PHE A 55 1.86 -2.82 6.53
N ILE A 56 2.95 -2.31 7.12
CA ILE A 56 4.32 -2.66 6.70
C ILE A 56 4.59 -4.14 6.96
N ILE A 57 4.25 -4.65 8.13
CA ILE A 57 4.46 -6.06 8.50
C ILE A 57 3.64 -6.98 7.58
N ASP A 58 2.37 -6.64 7.34
CA ASP A 58 1.45 -7.42 6.52
C ASP A 58 1.90 -7.57 5.06
N ASN A 59 2.71 -6.61 4.58
CA ASN A 59 3.20 -6.49 3.20
C ASN A 59 4.74 -6.46 3.10
N LEU A 60 5.44 -6.91 4.13
CA LEU A 60 6.88 -6.65 4.29
C LEU A 60 7.72 -7.23 3.16
N ASP A 61 7.36 -8.43 2.70
CA ASP A 61 7.98 -9.13 1.58
C ASP A 61 7.99 -8.25 0.32
N ILE A 62 6.81 -7.85 -0.15
CA ILE A 62 6.65 -7.09 -1.39
C ILE A 62 7.23 -5.68 -1.24
N LEU A 63 7.00 -5.03 -0.09
CA LEU A 63 7.51 -3.68 0.16
C LEU A 63 9.05 -3.64 0.20
N ARG A 64 9.69 -4.67 0.75
CA ARG A 64 11.14 -4.78 0.79
C ARG A 64 11.72 -5.10 -0.58
N ASP A 65 11.12 -6.05 -1.30
CA ASP A 65 11.58 -6.44 -2.65
C ASP A 65 11.51 -5.26 -3.63
N ARG A 66 10.55 -4.36 -3.44
CA ARG A 66 10.43 -3.11 -4.22
C ARG A 66 11.27 -1.96 -3.70
N GLY A 67 12.03 -2.17 -2.62
CA GLY A 67 12.84 -1.15 -1.98
C GLY A 67 12.04 0.05 -1.46
N ILE A 68 10.76 -0.16 -1.15
CA ILE A 68 9.85 0.81 -0.52
C ILE A 68 10.09 0.84 0.98
N VAL A 69 10.35 -0.32 1.59
CA VAL A 69 10.68 -0.45 3.01
C VAL A 69 12.13 -0.88 3.21
N ARG A 70 12.80 -0.27 4.18
CA ARG A 70 14.10 -0.71 4.70
C ARG A 70 14.02 -0.86 6.21
N VAL A 71 14.66 -1.90 6.75
CA VAL A 71 14.81 -2.07 8.19
C VAL A 71 16.04 -1.30 8.66
N ARG A 72 15.84 -0.38 9.60
CA ARG A 72 16.90 0.30 10.32
C ARG A 72 17.42 -0.66 11.38
N ILE A 73 18.56 -1.29 11.11
CA ILE A 73 19.29 -2.04 12.12
C ILE A 73 19.95 -1.01 13.04
N LYS A 74 19.44 -0.87 14.27
CA LYS A 74 20.21 -0.19 15.32
C LYS A 74 21.43 -1.06 15.59
N LYS A 75 22.64 -0.56 15.32
CA LYS A 75 23.84 -1.16 15.89
C LYS A 75 23.67 -1.08 17.41
N GLY A 76 23.75 -2.21 18.10
CA GLY A 76 23.73 -2.23 19.56
C GLY A 76 24.89 -1.40 20.09
N ASP A 77 24.60 -0.59 21.11
CA ASP A 77 25.60 0.12 21.90
C ASP A 77 26.52 -0.87 22.63
#